data_AF-A0A8H7KT70-F1
#
_entry.id   AF-A0A8H7KT70-F1
#
_cell.length_a   1.000
_cell.length_b   1.000
_cell.length_c   1.000
_cell.angle_alpha   90.00
_cell.angle_beta   90.00
_cell.angle_gamma   90.00
#
_symmetry.space_group_name_H-M   'P 1'
#
loop_
_entity.id
_entity.type
_entity.pdbx_description
1 polymer ?
#
loop_
_entity_poly.entity_id
_entity_poly.type
_entity_poly.pdbx_seq_one_letter_code
_entity_poly.pdbx_strand_id
1 'polypeptide(L)'
;MVALLSLALIGSCIFAASVPNKNLIQWEKDLAFRKAQEKIRELEWERQMKEKRKDERVRERQWHLDQAARERLGLFWDQPTAGRCISHGVRDYSARLLNATPYHYNWLEPCMDIPIDIQGKPRNASRCEQKGDVGSIVQLQTATCAD
;
A
#
# COMPACT_ATOMS: atom_id res chain seq x y z
N MET A 1 -51.08 32.10 -65.75
CA MET A 1 -50.25 32.79 -64.73
C MET A 1 -50.21 32.05 -63.37
N VAL A 2 -50.30 30.72 -63.32
CA VAL A 2 -50.31 29.94 -62.05
C VAL A 2 -49.05 29.09 -61.87
N ALA A 3 -48.35 28.75 -62.96
CA ALA A 3 -47.19 27.85 -62.94
C ALA A 3 -45.87 28.48 -62.41
N LEU A 4 -45.78 29.81 -62.33
CA LEU A 4 -44.57 30.50 -61.84
C LEU A 4 -44.54 30.65 -60.32
N LEU A 5 -45.71 30.61 -59.65
CA LEU A 5 -45.80 30.69 -58.19
C LEU A 5 -45.48 29.35 -57.52
N SER A 6 -45.76 28.22 -58.19
CA SER A 6 -45.45 26.88 -57.69
C SER A 6 -43.95 26.58 -57.69
N LEU A 7 -43.20 27.06 -58.68
CA LEU A 7 -41.73 26.87 -58.74
C LEU A 7 -40.99 27.69 -57.68
N ALA A 8 -41.48 28.87 -57.31
CA ALA A 8 -40.87 29.71 -56.27
C ALA A 8 -41.06 29.12 -54.86
N LEU A 9 -42.18 28.46 -54.58
CA LEU A 9 -42.45 27.78 -53.30
C LEU A 9 -41.65 26.48 -53.13
N ILE A 10 -41.36 25.77 -54.23
CA ILE A 10 -40.55 24.55 -54.18
C ILE A 10 -39.05 24.90 -54.04
N GLY A 11 -38.60 26.01 -54.63
CA GLY A 11 -37.21 26.47 -54.54
C GLY A 11 -36.77 26.91 -53.14
N SER A 12 -37.66 27.48 -52.33
CA SER A 12 -37.33 27.95 -50.98
C SER A 12 -37.27 26.82 -49.93
N CYS A 13 -37.98 25.70 -50.17
CA CYS A 13 -37.96 24.55 -49.25
C CYS A 13 -36.68 23.70 -49.35
N ILE A 14 -35.96 23.74 -50.47
CA ILE A 14 -34.77 22.90 -50.69
C ILE A 14 -33.54 23.41 -49.93
N PHE A 15 -33.46 24.72 -49.63
CA PHE A 15 -32.32 25.30 -48.90
C PHE A 15 -32.45 25.28 -47.36
N ALA A 16 -33.60 24.92 -46.82
CA ALA A 16 -33.80 24.82 -45.36
C ALA A 16 -33.44 23.44 -44.78
N ALA A 17 -33.05 22.48 -45.63
CA ALA A 17 -32.60 21.17 -45.17
C ALA A 17 -31.10 21.22 -44.83
N SER A 18 -30.79 20.96 -43.55
CA SER A 18 -29.47 20.72 -42.96
C SER A 18 -28.68 21.92 -42.41
N VAL A 19 -29.29 22.72 -41.53
CA VAL A 19 -28.49 23.35 -40.45
C VAL A 19 -28.33 22.31 -39.34
N PRO A 20 -27.14 21.74 -39.10
CA PRO A 20 -26.96 20.75 -38.05
C PRO A 20 -27.16 21.40 -36.67
N ASN A 21 -27.84 20.67 -35.77
CA ASN A 21 -28.13 21.17 -34.43
C ASN A 21 -26.82 21.36 -33.63
N LYS A 22 -26.48 22.61 -33.33
CA LYS A 22 -25.25 22.98 -32.61
C LYS A 22 -25.13 22.25 -31.27
N ASN A 23 -26.24 21.95 -30.59
CA ASN A 23 -26.24 21.21 -29.33
C ASN A 23 -25.80 19.75 -29.50
N LEU A 24 -26.18 19.11 -30.62
CA LEU A 24 -25.77 17.74 -30.91
C LEU A 24 -24.28 17.64 -31.20
N ILE A 25 -23.75 18.55 -32.05
CA ILE A 25 -22.31 18.61 -32.37
C ILE A 25 -21.49 18.88 -31.09
N GLN A 26 -21.97 19.78 -30.23
CA GLN A 26 -21.30 20.07 -28.97
C GLN A 26 -21.29 18.84 -28.05
N TRP A 27 -22.43 18.16 -27.92
CA TRP A 27 -22.54 16.94 -27.12
C TRP A 27 -21.63 15.81 -27.61
N GLU A 28 -21.53 15.61 -28.93
CA GLU A 28 -20.64 14.60 -29.52
C GLU A 28 -19.17 14.89 -29.20
N LYS A 29 -18.75 16.16 -29.27
CA LYS A 29 -17.40 16.59 -28.89
C LYS A 29 -17.13 16.36 -27.40
N ASP A 30 -18.06 16.75 -26.54
CA ASP A 30 -17.93 16.56 -25.08
C ASP A 30 -17.92 15.07 -24.70
N LEU A 31 -18.70 14.25 -25.39
CA LEU A 31 -18.71 12.79 -25.21
C LEU A 31 -17.36 12.18 -25.64
N ALA A 32 -16.85 12.59 -26.81
CA ALA A 32 -15.56 12.13 -27.30
C ALA A 32 -14.41 12.54 -26.36
N PHE A 33 -14.42 13.78 -25.87
CA PHE A 33 -13.45 14.28 -24.91
C PHE A 33 -13.48 13.49 -23.60
N ARG A 34 -14.66 13.27 -23.01
CA ARG A 34 -14.80 12.47 -21.77
C ARG A 34 -14.30 11.04 -21.95
N LYS A 35 -14.66 10.37 -23.05
CA LYS A 35 -14.17 9.02 -23.36
C LYS A 35 -12.64 8.96 -23.51
N ALA A 36 -12.04 9.98 -24.14
CA ALA A 36 -10.59 10.07 -24.25
C ALA A 36 -9.92 10.25 -22.88
N GLN A 37 -10.50 11.11 -22.04
CA GLN A 37 -9.99 11.36 -20.69
C GLN A 37 -10.13 10.14 -19.76
N GLU A 38 -11.23 9.39 -19.87
CA GLU A 38 -11.43 8.14 -19.15
C GLU A 38 -10.39 7.08 -19.56
N LYS A 39 -10.15 6.91 -20.87
CA LYS A 39 -9.11 6.00 -21.36
C LYS A 39 -7.72 6.36 -20.86
N ILE A 40 -7.37 7.65 -20.83
CA ILE A 40 -6.08 8.10 -20.29
C ILE A 40 -5.98 7.73 -18.80
N ARG A 41 -7.04 7.95 -18.03
CA ARG A 41 -7.09 7.61 -16.60
C ARG A 41 -6.96 6.10 -16.37
N GLU A 42 -7.64 5.29 -17.18
CA GLU A 42 -7.55 3.83 -17.12
C GLU A 42 -6.13 3.34 -17.43
N LEU A 43 -5.50 3.84 -18.50
CA LEU A 43 -4.13 3.49 -18.86
C LEU A 43 -3.12 3.90 -17.78
N GLU A 44 -3.31 5.07 -17.16
CA GLU A 44 -2.47 5.51 -16.06
C GLU A 44 -2.66 4.65 -14.81
N TRP A 45 -3.90 4.30 -14.49
CA TRP A 45 -4.21 3.36 -13.41
C TRP A 45 -3.58 1.98 -13.65
N GLU A 46 -3.68 1.44 -14.86
CA GLU A 46 -3.05 0.18 -15.24
C GLU A 46 -1.53 0.22 -15.08
N ARG A 47 -0.88 1.32 -15.49
CA ARG A 47 0.56 1.52 -15.31
C ARG A 47 0.93 1.51 -13.83
N GLN A 48 0.24 2.31 -13.01
CA GLN A 48 0.46 2.39 -11.57
C GLN A 48 0.26 1.02 -10.89
N MET A 49 -0.81 0.30 -11.24
CA MET A 49 -1.09 -1.02 -10.68
C MET A 49 -0.04 -2.07 -11.10
N LYS A 50 0.46 -1.98 -12.32
CA LYS A 50 1.53 -2.87 -12.82
C LYS A 50 2.85 -2.62 -12.09
N GLU A 51 3.19 -1.36 -11.82
CA GLU A 51 4.35 -0.97 -11.00
C GLU A 51 4.18 -1.49 -9.57
N LYS A 52 3.04 -1.19 -8.92
CA LYS A 52 2.73 -1.67 -7.57
C LYS A 52 2.83 -3.19 -7.43
N ARG A 53 2.33 -3.95 -8.41
CA ARG A 53 2.44 -5.42 -8.43
C ARG A 53 3.88 -5.91 -8.62
N LYS A 54 4.73 -5.16 -9.33
CA LYS A 54 6.17 -5.48 -9.40
C LYS A 54 6.83 -5.24 -8.05
N ASP A 55 6.54 -4.12 -7.41
CA ASP A 55 7.10 -3.78 -6.10
C ASP A 55 6.67 -4.77 -5.02
N GLU A 56 5.41 -5.18 -5.02
CA GLU A 56 4.88 -6.21 -4.13
C GLU A 56 5.62 -7.54 -4.30
N ARG A 57 5.84 -7.99 -5.55
CA ARG A 57 6.61 -9.21 -5.83
C ARG A 57 8.08 -9.11 -5.42
N VAL A 58 8.68 -7.92 -5.53
CA VAL A 58 10.05 -7.70 -5.04
C VAL A 58 10.07 -7.79 -3.52
N ARG A 59 9.14 -7.12 -2.84
CA ARG A 59 8.98 -7.15 -1.38
C ARG A 59 8.75 -8.57 -0.86
N GLU A 60 7.87 -9.33 -1.51
CA GLU A 60 7.57 -10.71 -1.13
C GLU A 60 8.79 -11.62 -1.29
N ARG A 61 9.54 -11.50 -2.41
CA ARG A 61 10.80 -12.23 -2.59
C ARG A 61 11.85 -11.86 -1.56
N GLN A 62 12.01 -10.57 -1.28
CA GLN A 62 12.93 -10.07 -0.25
C GLN A 62 12.57 -10.68 1.10
N TRP A 63 11.30 -10.62 1.49
CA TRP A 63 10.78 -11.18 2.72
C TRP A 63 11.06 -12.68 2.86
N HIS A 64 10.86 -13.47 1.81
CA HIS A 64 11.17 -14.91 1.84
C HIS A 64 12.68 -15.20 2.01
N LEU A 65 13.55 -14.40 1.39
CA LEU A 65 15.00 -14.52 1.58
C LEU A 65 15.39 -14.19 3.02
N ASP A 66 14.79 -13.14 3.58
CA ASP A 66 15.04 -12.70 4.95
C ASP A 66 14.56 -13.75 5.97
N GLN A 67 13.38 -14.36 5.75
CA GLN A 67 12.88 -15.47 6.57
C GLN A 67 13.79 -16.70 6.52
N ALA A 68 14.21 -17.11 5.32
CA ALA A 68 15.15 -18.23 5.17
C ALA A 68 16.51 -17.94 5.82
N ALA A 69 16.97 -16.68 5.80
CA ALA A 69 18.17 -16.27 6.52
C ALA A 69 17.98 -16.37 8.04
N ARG A 70 16.83 -15.94 8.58
CA ARG A 70 16.49 -16.05 10.00
C ARG A 70 16.47 -17.51 10.47
N GLU A 71 15.85 -18.41 9.69
CA GLU A 71 15.82 -19.84 9.97
C GLU A 71 17.22 -20.47 9.97
N ARG A 72 18.07 -20.13 8.99
CA ARG A 72 19.46 -20.62 8.92
C ARG A 72 20.32 -20.14 10.09
N LEU A 73 20.09 -18.92 10.55
CA LEU A 73 20.79 -18.35 11.71
C LEU A 73 20.24 -18.90 13.04
N GLY A 74 19.09 -19.57 13.02
CA GLY A 74 18.45 -20.09 14.23
C GLY A 74 18.14 -18.99 15.24
N LEU A 75 17.75 -17.80 14.76
CA LEU A 75 17.42 -16.66 15.62
C LEU A 75 16.05 -16.88 16.27
N PHE A 76 16.01 -16.83 17.59
CA PHE A 76 14.77 -16.87 18.35
C PHE A 76 14.85 -15.98 19.58
N TRP A 77 13.69 -15.51 20.03
CA TRP A 77 13.57 -14.79 21.28
C TRP A 77 13.65 -15.74 22.46
N ASP A 78 14.32 -15.32 23.54
CA ASP A 78 14.17 -15.96 24.83
C ASP A 78 12.78 -15.69 25.44
N GLN A 79 12.53 -16.30 26.59
CA GLN A 79 11.27 -16.11 27.28
C GLN A 79 11.11 -14.64 27.73
N PRO A 80 10.03 -13.94 27.32
CA PRO A 80 9.87 -12.53 27.63
C PRO A 80 9.76 -12.34 29.15
N THR A 81 10.62 -11.47 29.67
CA THR A 81 10.68 -11.09 31.06
C THR A 81 9.81 -9.85 31.29
N ALA A 82 8.89 -9.96 32.24
CA ALA A 82 8.04 -8.85 32.64
C ALA A 82 8.85 -7.85 33.49
N GLY A 83 8.90 -6.60 33.03
CA GLY A 83 9.52 -5.47 33.69
C GLY A 83 8.55 -4.69 34.57
N ARG A 84 8.81 -3.39 34.70
CA ARG A 84 8.04 -2.48 35.55
C ARG A 84 6.74 -2.06 34.86
N CYS A 85 5.74 -1.69 35.64
CA CYS A 85 4.58 -0.97 35.11
C CYS A 85 4.99 0.48 34.90
N ILE A 86 4.94 0.96 33.65
CA ILE A 86 5.20 2.38 33.33
C ILE A 86 3.98 3.22 33.71
N SER A 87 2.77 2.70 33.45
CA SER A 87 1.51 3.37 33.72
C SER A 87 0.40 2.37 34.00
N HIS A 88 -0.78 2.87 34.40
CA HIS A 88 -1.96 2.02 34.60
C HIS A 88 -2.24 1.20 33.34
N GLY A 89 -2.18 -0.13 33.51
CA GLY A 89 -2.40 -1.07 32.43
C GLY A 89 -1.26 -1.21 31.41
N VAL A 90 -0.11 -0.55 31.55
CA VAL A 90 1.05 -0.66 30.63
C VAL A 90 2.27 -1.22 31.34
N ARG A 91 2.74 -2.40 30.90
CA ARG A 91 3.93 -3.06 31.41
C ARG A 91 5.04 -3.09 30.35
N ASP A 92 6.27 -2.86 30.79
CA ASP A 92 7.43 -3.15 29.97
C ASP A 92 7.71 -4.64 29.95
N TYR A 93 8.01 -5.18 28.79
CA TYR A 93 8.56 -6.51 28.61
C TYR A 93 9.90 -6.41 27.94
N SER A 94 10.82 -7.29 28.33
CA SER A 94 12.10 -7.42 27.66
C SER A 94 12.42 -8.87 27.32
N ALA A 95 13.02 -9.07 26.15
CA ALA A 95 13.47 -10.38 25.70
C ALA A 95 14.85 -10.23 25.04
N ARG A 96 15.66 -11.29 25.09
CA ARG A 96 16.97 -11.37 24.44
C ARG A 96 16.87 -12.18 23.15
N LEU A 97 17.49 -11.68 22.10
CA LEU A 97 17.63 -12.41 20.86
C LEU A 97 18.80 -13.40 20.98
N LEU A 98 18.52 -14.68 20.90
CA LEU A 98 19.52 -15.75 21.00
C LEU A 98 20.05 -16.12 19.59
N ASN A 99 21.26 -16.71 19.56
CA ASN A 99 22.00 -17.11 18.35
C ASN A 99 22.39 -15.98 17.38
N ALA A 100 22.30 -14.72 17.79
CA ALA A 100 22.80 -13.58 17.03
C ALA A 100 24.33 -13.50 17.06
N THR A 101 25.03 -14.36 16.31
CA THR A 101 26.49 -14.25 16.05
C THR A 101 26.78 -14.59 14.59
N PRO A 102 27.55 -13.76 13.86
CA PRO A 102 28.89 -13.27 14.22
C PRO A 102 29.05 -11.75 14.33
N TYR A 103 30.25 -11.30 14.73
CA TYR A 103 30.74 -9.94 15.04
C TYR A 103 30.47 -8.79 14.04
N HIS A 104 29.74 -9.04 12.94
CA HIS A 104 29.43 -8.04 11.91
C HIS A 104 27.99 -8.15 11.38
N TYR A 105 27.12 -8.90 12.06
CA TYR A 105 25.72 -9.04 11.65
C TYR A 105 24.87 -7.88 12.15
N ASN A 106 23.99 -7.37 11.28
CA ASN A 106 23.03 -6.32 11.64
C ASN A 106 21.94 -6.93 12.54
N TRP A 107 22.17 -6.94 13.85
CA TRP A 107 21.22 -7.44 14.84
C TRP A 107 19.97 -6.56 14.99
N LEU A 108 20.02 -5.31 14.50
CA LEU A 108 18.94 -4.33 14.67
C LEU A 108 17.72 -4.67 13.80
N GLU A 109 17.95 -5.12 12.56
CA GLU A 109 16.88 -5.51 11.63
C GLU A 109 16.04 -6.69 12.16
N PRO A 110 16.63 -7.86 12.50
CA PRO A 110 15.88 -8.95 13.12
C PRO A 110 15.22 -8.55 14.44
N CYS A 111 15.85 -7.66 15.21
CA CYS A 111 15.33 -7.20 16.48
C CYS A 111 13.99 -6.45 16.33
N MET A 112 13.83 -5.63 15.29
CA MET A 112 12.59 -4.91 15.01
C MET A 112 11.55 -5.76 14.26
N ASP A 113 12.00 -6.67 13.40
CA ASP A 113 11.14 -7.41 12.49
C ASP A 113 10.60 -8.73 13.06
N ILE A 114 11.32 -9.37 13.99
CA ILE A 114 10.90 -10.66 14.55
C ILE A 114 9.91 -10.40 15.69
N PRO A 115 8.64 -10.81 15.56
CA PRO A 115 7.67 -10.63 16.62
C PRO A 115 7.98 -11.51 17.84
N ILE A 116 7.79 -10.94 19.03
CA ILE A 116 7.87 -11.65 20.31
C ILE A 116 6.44 -12.06 20.70
N ASP A 117 6.27 -13.29 21.14
CA ASP A 117 5.00 -13.73 21.70
C ASP A 117 4.89 -13.34 23.18
N ILE A 118 4.04 -12.34 23.46
CA ILE A 118 3.69 -11.95 24.83
C ILE A 118 2.26 -12.37 25.09
N GLN A 119 2.07 -13.34 25.99
CA GLN A 119 0.75 -13.84 26.39
C GLN A 119 -0.11 -14.34 25.20
N GLY A 120 0.49 -15.03 24.22
CA GLY A 120 -0.19 -15.55 23.04
C GLY A 120 -0.50 -14.49 21.98
N LYS A 121 0.12 -13.31 22.07
CA LYS A 121 -0.05 -12.21 21.10
C LYS A 121 1.30 -11.82 20.52
N PRO A 122 1.49 -11.91 19.20
CA PRO A 122 2.71 -11.44 18.56
C PRO A 122 2.80 -9.91 18.64
N ARG A 123 3.97 -9.42 19.03
CA ARG A 123 4.27 -7.98 19.22
C ARG A 123 5.64 -7.65 18.65
N ASN A 124 5.72 -6.55 17.90
CA ASN A 124 6.97 -6.06 17.31
C ASN A 124 7.68 -5.14 18.30
N ALA A 125 9.01 -5.23 18.37
CA ALA A 125 9.84 -4.45 19.27
C ALA A 125 9.56 -2.93 19.15
N SER A 126 9.45 -2.25 20.30
CA SER A 126 9.40 -0.78 20.31
C SER A 126 10.79 -0.16 20.32
N ARG A 127 11.77 -0.85 20.94
CA ARG A 127 13.15 -0.39 21.06
C ARG A 127 14.09 -1.58 21.15
N CYS A 128 15.25 -1.44 20.53
CA CYS A 128 16.30 -2.44 20.47
C CYS A 128 17.59 -1.86 21.08
N GLU A 129 18.14 -2.52 22.09
CA GLU A 129 19.38 -2.13 22.77
C GLU A 129 20.38 -3.29 22.75
N GLN A 130 21.66 -3.00 22.56
CA GLN A 130 22.72 -4.00 22.73
C GLN A 130 23.15 -4.01 24.20
N LYS A 131 23.12 -5.17 24.85
CA LYS A 131 23.55 -5.28 26.26
C LYS A 131 24.60 -6.38 26.41
N GLY A 132 25.87 -5.95 26.47
CA GLY A 132 27.03 -6.83 26.62
C GLY A 132 27.45 -7.54 25.33
N ASP A 133 28.27 -8.58 25.47
CA ASP A 133 28.79 -9.39 24.35
C ASP A 133 27.79 -10.44 23.82
N VAL A 134 26.67 -10.63 24.52
CA VAL A 134 25.73 -11.75 24.27
C VAL A 134 24.31 -11.21 24.08
N GLY A 135 24.03 -10.78 22.85
CA GLY A 135 22.67 -10.56 22.36
C GLY A 135 22.09 -9.16 22.54
N SER A 136 21.06 -8.91 21.76
CA SER A 136 20.29 -7.67 21.75
C SER A 136 19.05 -7.84 22.60
N ILE A 137 18.75 -6.84 23.43
CA ILE A 137 17.54 -6.77 24.23
C ILE A 137 16.51 -5.93 23.50
N VAL A 138 15.31 -6.46 23.38
CA VAL A 138 14.14 -5.69 22.98
C VAL A 138 13.42 -5.19 24.21
N GLN A 139 12.95 -3.95 24.16
CA GLN A 139 11.90 -3.45 25.04
C GLN A 139 10.58 -3.34 24.26
N LEU A 140 9.51 -3.84 24.87
CA LEU A 140 8.14 -3.86 24.38
C LEU A 140 7.21 -3.27 25.44
N GLN A 141 6.39 -2.30 25.06
CA GLN A 141 5.32 -1.78 25.91
C GLN A 141 4.03 -2.53 25.61
N THR A 142 3.58 -3.41 26.52
CA THR A 142 2.32 -4.15 26.33
C THR A 142 1.49 -4.28 27.61
N ALA A 143 0.18 -4.41 27.45
CA ALA A 143 -0.78 -4.22 28.52
C ALA A 143 -0.94 -5.45 29.44
N THR A 144 -1.46 -5.19 30.65
CA THR A 144 -1.81 -6.07 31.81
C THR A 144 -0.93 -5.82 33.04
N CYS A 145 -1.01 -4.63 33.62
CA CYS A 145 -0.75 -4.44 35.05
C CYS A 145 -2.09 -4.21 35.75
N ALA A 146 -2.38 -4.97 36.80
CA ALA A 146 -3.32 -4.56 37.84
C ALA A 146 -2.50 -3.86 38.94
N ASP A 147 -3.05 -2.78 39.50
CA ASP A 147 -2.48 -2.06 40.64
C ASP A 147 -2.40 -2.94 41.90
#